data_AF-A0A804LWQ4-F1
#
_entry.id   AF-A0A804LWQ4-F1
#
_cell.length_a   1.000
_cell.length_b   1.000
_cell.length_c   1.000
_cell.angle_alpha   90.00
_cell.angle_beta   90.00
_cell.angle_gamma   90.00
#
_symmetry.space_group_name_H-M   'P 1'
#
loop_
_entity.id
_entity.type
_entity.pdbx_description
1 polymer ?
#
loop_
_entity_poly.entity_id
_entity_poly.type
_entity_poly.pdbx_seq_one_letter_code
_entity_poly.pdbx_strand_id
1 'polypeptide(L)'
;MGLLKEAWRAGTLERSPRVQRNAVQENSLNLTKQNGYGGGSSHSTQTNGLHPMAGYQKGSISEEERSSFTTKQASLENEIKQLKQQLSNNSEKETEIRRRLEDETKRSEFLQQQLNELKMDKERMTTSMEELQKELSEKKSEFRRVQDEQSKRDKEHVSDGSLQSLRNMLMALQKENSSLKIEKVKLDADLKSMKSTSQKTVDSTLDANKISDLEKVKKEMDSLKRALQDASRERDKAVQDLARLKQHLLDKDLEDQEKMDEDSKLIEELRVVCEQQRAHIMQLERALKVEMAKQEENKKVISEEHQRSNEQIENLNYKLASCMSALESKNVELLNLQTALGQYYAESEAKDRLGGDLAVAREELSKLSESLKVANQTIEISRREKEDMATKLSQAERMLADGKRSMQKLEDDNSRLRRALEQSMTTVNRMSLDSDNSVDRRIVIKLLVTYFQRNHSKEVLDLMVRMLGFSEEDKQRIGFAQSNAGRGVVRGVLGLPGRLVGGIVGGGPSGKSTQSSQDSQSFADLWVDFLLKETEEREKREASEAARQSQQESHTTTGPSTSSSIQQPSQHNPSNVAPGPSTMPHTAWVSQNRNPQQFR
;
A
#
# COMPACT_ATOMS: atom_id res chain seq x y z
N MET A 1 9.22 60.17 -5.76
CA MET A 1 8.09 59.60 -4.99
C MET A 1 7.49 58.47 -5.81
N GLY A 2 7.15 57.30 -5.26
CA GLY A 2 7.37 56.78 -3.92
C GLY A 2 6.76 55.37 -3.79
N LEU A 3 7.40 54.47 -3.02
CA LEU A 3 6.90 53.13 -2.65
C LEU A 3 6.44 52.20 -3.79
N LEU A 4 7.40 51.55 -4.47
CA LEU A 4 7.14 50.31 -5.22
C LEU A 4 8.40 49.43 -5.31
N LYS A 5 8.96 49.03 -4.16
CA LYS A 5 10.21 48.25 -4.13
C LYS A 5 10.50 47.41 -2.86
N GLU A 6 9.51 46.79 -2.24
CA GLU A 6 9.73 45.97 -1.03
C GLU A 6 8.75 44.79 -0.92
N ALA A 7 9.14 43.60 -1.41
CA ALA A 7 8.36 42.35 -1.29
C ALA A 7 9.16 41.04 -1.48
N TRP A 8 10.49 41.09 -1.65
CA TRP A 8 11.33 39.89 -1.89
C TRP A 8 12.69 39.98 -1.15
N ARG A 9 12.66 40.04 0.19
CA ARG A 9 13.85 39.78 1.02
C ARG A 9 13.50 39.48 2.49
N ALA A 10 13.23 38.21 2.80
CA ALA A 10 13.05 37.74 4.19
C ALA A 10 13.41 36.24 4.30
N GLY A 11 14.71 35.93 4.23
CA GLY A 11 15.23 34.61 4.56
C GLY A 11 15.71 34.57 6.01
N THR A 12 15.11 33.72 6.85
CA THR A 12 15.52 33.47 8.24
C THR A 12 15.98 32.03 8.41
N LEU A 13 16.97 31.81 9.28
CA LEU A 13 17.76 30.58 9.34
C LEU A 13 18.06 30.19 10.80
N GLU A 14 17.59 29.02 11.23
CA GLU A 14 18.03 28.24 12.39
C GLU A 14 18.15 26.77 11.89
N ARG A 15 19.32 26.11 11.93
CA ARG A 15 19.88 25.34 13.07
C ARG A 15 18.96 24.18 13.52
N SER A 16 19.44 22.95 13.74
CA SER A 16 20.77 22.28 13.62
C SER A 16 20.55 20.75 13.87
N PRO A 17 21.55 19.83 14.00
CA PRO A 17 22.99 19.85 13.65
C PRO A 17 23.54 18.55 12.96
N ARG A 18 24.84 18.57 12.59
CA ARG A 18 25.82 17.44 12.53
C ARG A 18 25.50 16.12 11.78
N VAL A 19 26.30 15.87 10.73
CA VAL A 19 27.40 14.85 10.75
C VAL A 19 28.67 15.52 10.18
N GLN A 20 29.86 15.06 10.55
CA GLN A 20 31.13 15.76 10.27
C GLN A 20 31.73 15.45 8.88
N ARG A 21 32.23 16.49 8.20
CA ARG A 21 33.42 16.39 7.34
C ARG A 21 34.61 16.94 8.11
N ASN A 22 35.68 16.17 8.21
CA ASN A 22 37.01 16.71 8.49
C ASN A 22 37.77 16.83 7.16
N ALA A 23 38.54 17.90 7.02
CA ALA A 23 39.48 18.16 5.92
C ALA A 23 40.66 18.96 6.50
N VAL A 24 41.72 19.17 5.69
CA VAL A 24 43.06 19.59 6.14
C VAL A 24 43.75 18.43 6.89
N GLN A 25 44.95 17.99 6.52
CA GLN A 25 46.09 18.81 6.07
C GLN A 25 46.79 18.27 4.82
N GLU A 26 47.15 19.18 3.91
CA GLU A 26 48.04 18.89 2.79
C GLU A 26 49.48 18.71 3.30
N ASN A 27 50.26 17.83 2.67
CA ASN A 27 51.72 17.92 2.74
C ASN A 27 52.34 17.32 1.46
N SER A 28 53.18 18.10 0.78
CA SER A 28 53.48 17.92 -0.64
C SER A 28 54.92 17.45 -0.89
N LEU A 29 55.13 16.14 -1.04
CA LEU A 29 56.36 15.55 -1.58
C LEU A 29 55.98 14.39 -2.53
N ASN A 30 56.24 14.43 -3.83
CA ASN A 30 57.51 14.45 -4.59
C ASN A 30 58.11 13.06 -4.87
N LEU A 31 58.55 12.88 -6.12
CA LEU A 31 59.30 11.74 -6.70
C LEU A 31 58.58 10.37 -6.71
N THR A 32 59.01 9.36 -7.50
CA THR A 32 59.50 9.30 -8.90
C THR A 32 59.59 7.80 -9.30
N LYS A 33 59.39 7.45 -10.57
CA LYS A 33 59.67 6.09 -11.07
C LYS A 33 61.18 5.77 -11.02
N GLN A 34 61.62 4.76 -10.26
CA GLN A 34 62.70 3.86 -10.71
C GLN A 34 62.80 2.53 -9.93
N ASN A 35 63.69 1.65 -10.43
CA ASN A 35 63.85 0.25 -10.06
C ASN A 35 64.46 0.03 -8.66
N GLY A 36 64.21 -1.14 -8.08
CA GLY A 36 64.95 -1.68 -6.94
C GLY A 36 65.16 -3.19 -7.07
N TYR A 37 66.33 -3.62 -7.59
CA TYR A 37 66.82 -4.99 -7.43
C TYR A 37 67.39 -5.14 -6.01
N GLY A 38 67.16 -6.28 -5.34
CA GLY A 38 67.75 -6.54 -4.02
C GLY A 38 67.33 -7.90 -3.46
N GLY A 39 68.18 -8.92 -3.61
CA GLY A 39 67.95 -10.27 -3.10
C GLY A 39 68.94 -10.66 -1.99
N GLY A 40 68.56 -11.69 -1.22
CA GLY A 40 69.35 -12.30 -0.15
C GLY A 40 68.49 -13.40 0.48
N SER A 41 68.51 -14.65 0.04
CA SER A 41 69.64 -15.58 -0.11
C SER A 41 70.24 -16.02 1.23
N SER A 42 70.08 -17.30 1.54
CA SER A 42 70.93 -18.08 2.43
C SER A 42 71.02 -19.48 1.84
N HIS A 43 72.24 -19.97 1.65
CA HIS A 43 72.51 -21.13 0.80
C HIS A 43 72.46 -22.47 1.54
N SER A 44 72.49 -23.52 0.72
CA SER A 44 72.75 -24.93 1.05
C SER A 44 73.89 -25.17 2.03
N THR A 45 73.77 -26.25 2.81
CA THR A 45 74.90 -26.99 3.42
C THR A 45 74.85 -28.46 3.02
N GLN A 46 75.97 -29.17 3.24
CA GLN A 46 76.35 -30.38 2.51
C GLN A 46 76.67 -31.56 3.45
N THR A 47 76.35 -32.77 3.00
CA THR A 47 76.95 -34.10 3.29
C THR A 47 77.89 -34.37 4.49
N ASN A 48 77.68 -35.56 5.10
CA ASN A 48 78.66 -36.50 5.69
C ASN A 48 79.09 -36.41 7.19
N GLY A 49 78.86 -37.53 7.90
CA GLY A 49 79.70 -38.05 9.01
C GLY A 49 79.50 -37.42 10.41
N LEU A 50 79.74 -38.12 11.53
CA LEU A 50 80.09 -39.54 11.74
C LEU A 50 79.83 -39.97 13.21
N HIS A 51 79.78 -41.30 13.45
CA HIS A 51 79.82 -42.04 14.73
C HIS A 51 78.61 -42.08 15.71
N PRO A 52 78.44 -43.19 16.47
CA PRO A 52 77.28 -43.44 17.33
C PRO A 52 77.59 -43.44 18.84
N MET A 53 76.52 -43.36 19.66
CA MET A 53 76.47 -44.01 20.97
C MET A 53 75.06 -44.54 21.25
N ALA A 54 74.96 -45.61 22.04
CA ALA A 54 73.70 -46.33 22.26
C ALA A 54 72.84 -45.69 23.36
N GLY A 55 71.53 -45.60 23.12
CA GLY A 55 70.53 -45.15 24.09
C GLY A 55 69.23 -45.90 23.88
N TYR A 56 69.05 -47.04 24.57
CA TYR A 56 67.82 -47.81 24.50
C TYR A 56 66.67 -47.06 25.20
N GLN A 57 65.66 -46.64 24.44
CA GLN A 57 64.29 -46.66 24.94
C GLN A 57 63.29 -46.98 23.83
N LYS A 58 62.78 -48.21 23.87
CA LYS A 58 61.75 -48.74 22.98
C LYS A 58 60.37 -48.23 23.40
N GLY A 59 60.16 -46.92 23.23
CA GLY A 59 58.83 -46.32 23.33
C GLY A 59 58.01 -46.66 22.08
N SER A 60 57.18 -47.70 22.16
CA SER A 60 56.26 -48.03 21.06
C SER A 60 55.11 -47.02 21.02
N ILE A 61 55.27 -45.98 20.19
CA ILE A 61 54.14 -45.20 19.67
C ILE A 61 53.19 -46.21 19.01
N SER A 62 51.98 -46.34 19.55
CA SER A 62 51.06 -47.40 19.12
C SER A 62 50.62 -47.15 17.67
N GLU A 63 50.33 -48.22 16.93
CA GLU A 63 49.78 -48.09 15.58
C GLU A 63 48.46 -47.30 15.59
N GLU A 64 47.72 -47.41 16.69
CA GLU A 64 46.54 -46.62 17.05
C GLU A 64 46.83 -45.11 17.18
N GLU A 65 47.95 -44.68 17.76
CA GLU A 65 48.32 -43.26 17.83
C GLU A 65 48.65 -42.71 16.43
N ARG A 66 49.37 -43.49 15.61
CA ARG A 66 49.67 -43.16 14.22
C ARG A 66 48.40 -43.07 13.37
N SER A 67 47.47 -44.01 13.54
CA SER A 67 46.14 -43.96 12.91
C SER A 67 45.33 -42.75 13.39
N SER A 68 45.41 -42.39 14.68
CA SER A 68 44.77 -41.17 15.19
C SER A 68 45.36 -39.90 14.54
N PHE A 69 46.66 -39.91 14.23
CA PHE A 69 47.34 -38.78 13.62
C PHE A 69 47.00 -38.66 12.12
N THR A 70 46.96 -39.78 11.38
CA THR A 70 46.56 -39.77 9.96
C THR A 70 45.07 -39.43 9.80
N THR A 71 44.18 -39.87 10.69
CA THR A 71 42.76 -39.45 10.65
C THR A 71 42.59 -37.96 10.98
N LYS A 72 43.34 -37.42 11.95
CA LYS A 72 43.36 -35.97 12.24
C LYS A 72 43.92 -35.18 11.05
N GLN A 73 45.00 -35.65 10.44
CA GLN A 73 45.61 -35.04 9.25
C GLN A 73 44.63 -35.03 8.07
N ALA A 74 43.92 -36.13 7.80
CA ALA A 74 42.89 -36.19 6.76
C ALA A 74 41.69 -35.27 7.06
N SER A 75 41.29 -35.15 8.32
CA SER A 75 40.26 -34.19 8.75
C SER A 75 40.67 -32.74 8.47
N LEU A 76 41.90 -32.36 8.85
CA LEU A 76 42.46 -31.03 8.59
C LEU A 76 42.66 -30.77 7.09
N GLU A 77 43.04 -31.78 6.31
CA GLU A 77 43.16 -31.64 4.84
C GLU A 77 41.79 -31.42 4.18
N ASN A 78 40.73 -32.07 4.68
CA ASN A 78 39.36 -31.85 4.22
C ASN A 78 38.83 -30.47 4.63
N GLU A 79 39.12 -30.00 5.84
CA GLU A 79 38.82 -28.63 6.29
C GLU A 79 39.54 -27.60 5.42
N ILE A 80 40.83 -27.80 5.12
CA ILE A 80 41.60 -26.95 4.19
C ILE A 80 41.01 -26.96 2.78
N LYS A 81 40.51 -28.09 2.28
CA LYS A 81 39.79 -28.17 0.98
C LYS A 81 38.47 -27.39 1.02
N GLN A 82 37.70 -27.53 2.10
CA GLN A 82 36.43 -26.81 2.29
C GLN A 82 36.65 -25.30 2.37
N LEU A 83 37.64 -24.84 3.14
CA LEU A 83 38.02 -23.43 3.24
C LEU A 83 38.53 -22.87 1.90
N LYS A 84 39.32 -23.65 1.13
CA LYS A 84 39.73 -23.27 -0.23
C LYS A 84 38.54 -23.14 -1.19
N GLN A 85 37.56 -24.05 -1.12
CA GLN A 85 36.35 -23.94 -1.93
C GLN A 85 35.50 -22.72 -1.52
N GLN A 86 35.36 -22.44 -0.23
CA GLN A 86 34.68 -21.24 0.25
C GLN A 86 35.39 -19.94 -0.18
N LEU A 87 36.72 -19.91 -0.13
CA LEU A 87 37.52 -18.78 -0.60
C LEU A 87 37.34 -18.57 -2.11
N SER A 88 37.39 -19.65 -2.91
CA SER A 88 37.13 -19.61 -4.35
C SER A 88 35.72 -19.05 -4.64
N ASN A 89 34.69 -19.63 -4.03
CA ASN A 89 33.30 -19.22 -4.21
C ASN A 89 33.04 -17.78 -3.76
N ASN A 90 33.78 -17.27 -2.76
CA ASN A 90 33.69 -15.87 -2.35
C ASN A 90 34.45 -14.93 -3.29
N SER A 91 35.61 -15.33 -3.82
CA SER A 91 36.34 -14.53 -4.82
C SER A 91 35.55 -14.37 -6.12
N GLU A 92 34.84 -15.42 -6.56
CA GLU A 92 33.93 -15.38 -7.72
C GLU A 92 32.77 -14.40 -7.47
N LYS A 93 32.12 -14.48 -6.31
CA LYS A 93 31.08 -13.52 -5.89
C LYS A 93 31.61 -12.08 -5.83
N GLU A 94 32.84 -11.87 -5.36
CA GLU A 94 33.44 -10.53 -5.33
C GLU A 94 33.62 -9.98 -6.76
N THR A 95 34.12 -10.80 -7.70
CA THR A 95 34.25 -10.38 -9.10
C THR A 95 32.90 -10.08 -9.77
N GLU A 96 31.85 -10.87 -9.49
CA GLU A 96 30.50 -10.62 -9.99
C GLU A 96 29.86 -9.37 -9.36
N ILE A 97 30.07 -9.10 -8.07
CA ILE A 97 29.63 -7.86 -7.41
C ILE A 97 30.37 -6.65 -8.00
N ARG A 98 31.68 -6.76 -8.22
CA ARG A 98 32.52 -5.72 -8.83
C ARG A 98 32.04 -5.39 -10.24
N ARG A 99 31.77 -6.40 -11.08
CA ARG A 99 31.22 -6.24 -12.43
C ARG A 99 29.85 -5.54 -12.39
N ARG A 100 28.94 -5.96 -11.51
CA ARG A 100 27.63 -5.28 -11.34
C ARG A 100 27.77 -3.82 -10.92
N LEU A 101 28.71 -3.51 -10.02
CA LEU A 101 28.98 -2.14 -9.60
C LEU A 101 29.52 -1.28 -10.75
N GLU A 102 30.42 -1.81 -11.58
CA GLU A 102 30.89 -1.13 -12.79
C GLU A 102 29.76 -0.90 -13.80
N ASP A 103 28.89 -1.89 -14.02
CA ASP A 103 27.78 -1.79 -14.96
C ASP A 103 26.70 -0.79 -14.48
N GLU A 104 26.41 -0.74 -13.17
CA GLU A 104 25.53 0.27 -12.58
C GLU A 104 26.18 1.67 -12.57
N THR A 105 27.51 1.76 -12.45
CA THR A 105 28.24 3.03 -12.60
C THR A 105 28.11 3.58 -14.02
N LYS A 106 28.34 2.76 -15.05
CA LYS A 106 28.13 3.13 -16.47
C LYS A 106 26.67 3.55 -16.73
N ARG A 107 25.71 2.87 -16.10
CA ARG A 107 24.28 3.18 -16.18
C ARG A 107 23.95 4.53 -15.53
N SER A 108 24.54 4.83 -14.37
CA SER A 108 24.44 6.12 -13.68
C SER A 108 25.05 7.26 -14.51
N GLU A 109 26.23 7.06 -15.09
CA GLU A 109 26.88 8.01 -16.01
C GLU A 109 26.00 8.30 -17.23
N PHE A 110 25.42 7.28 -17.85
CA PHE A 110 24.50 7.43 -18.99
C PHE A 110 23.21 8.17 -18.62
N LEU A 111 22.63 7.89 -17.44
CA LEU A 111 21.47 8.65 -16.93
C LEU A 111 21.84 10.11 -16.64
N GLN A 112 23.04 10.37 -16.11
CA GLN A 112 23.54 11.73 -15.87
C GLN A 112 23.80 12.50 -17.19
N GLN A 113 24.21 11.80 -18.25
CA GLN A 113 24.34 12.37 -19.60
C GLN A 113 22.96 12.75 -20.17
N GLN A 114 21.97 11.85 -20.13
CA GLN A 114 20.59 12.16 -20.55
C GLN A 114 19.98 13.32 -19.74
N LEU A 115 20.23 13.37 -18.43
CA LEU A 115 19.75 14.47 -17.58
C LEU A 115 20.34 15.82 -18.02
N ASN A 116 21.62 15.84 -18.43
CA ASN A 116 22.28 17.04 -18.91
C ASN A 116 21.79 17.45 -20.30
N GLU A 117 21.58 16.50 -21.21
CA GLU A 117 21.03 16.74 -22.55
C GLU A 117 19.61 17.30 -22.47
N LEU A 118 18.72 16.64 -21.71
CA LEU A 118 17.34 17.08 -21.50
C LEU A 118 17.25 18.41 -20.74
N LYS A 119 18.27 18.76 -19.92
CA LYS A 119 18.43 20.09 -19.32
C LYS A 119 18.78 21.15 -20.37
N MET A 120 19.73 20.88 -21.28
CA MET A 120 20.06 21.82 -22.36
C MET A 120 18.89 22.02 -23.32
N ASP A 121 18.12 20.97 -23.63
CA ASP A 121 16.94 21.09 -24.49
C ASP A 121 15.80 21.84 -23.81
N LYS A 122 15.63 21.68 -22.50
CA LYS A 122 14.74 22.54 -21.71
C LYS A 122 15.19 24.00 -21.77
N GLU A 123 16.48 24.29 -21.60
CA GLU A 123 17.04 25.65 -21.66
C GLU A 123 16.84 26.28 -23.05
N ARG A 124 17.11 25.52 -24.12
CA ARG A 124 16.87 25.90 -25.53
C ARG A 124 15.38 26.16 -25.84
N MET A 125 14.50 25.34 -25.27
CA MET A 125 13.05 25.52 -25.39
C MET A 125 12.58 26.77 -24.63
N THR A 126 13.16 27.09 -23.47
CA THR A 126 12.84 28.34 -22.76
C THR A 126 13.30 29.58 -23.51
N THR A 127 14.49 29.60 -24.12
CA THR A 127 14.92 30.76 -24.91
C THR A 127 14.04 30.95 -26.15
N SER A 128 13.68 29.88 -26.85
CA SER A 128 12.76 29.95 -27.99
C SER A 128 11.34 30.40 -27.60
N MET A 129 10.86 29.99 -26.41
CA MET A 129 9.60 30.48 -25.85
C MET A 129 9.67 31.99 -25.52
N GLU A 130 10.78 32.48 -24.97
CA GLU A 130 11.00 33.90 -24.69
C GLU A 130 11.09 34.74 -25.97
N GLU A 131 11.73 34.22 -27.02
CA GLU A 131 11.76 34.82 -28.36
C GLU A 131 10.36 34.92 -28.97
N LEU A 132 9.58 33.84 -28.96
CA LEU A 132 8.19 33.84 -29.44
C LEU A 132 7.28 34.77 -28.62
N GLN A 133 7.47 34.88 -27.31
CA GLN A 133 6.74 35.84 -26.47
C GLN A 133 7.10 37.29 -26.81
N LYS A 134 8.38 37.56 -27.11
CA LYS A 134 8.85 38.87 -27.58
C LYS A 134 8.23 39.21 -28.93
N GLU A 135 8.31 38.33 -29.93
CA GLU A 135 7.69 38.52 -31.25
C GLU A 135 6.17 38.74 -31.16
N LEU A 136 5.48 37.97 -30.32
CA LEU A 136 4.05 38.15 -30.06
C LEU A 136 3.75 39.52 -29.43
N SER A 137 4.61 40.01 -28.52
CA SER A 137 4.47 41.35 -27.93
C SER A 137 4.70 42.47 -28.94
N GLU A 138 5.59 42.25 -29.91
CA GLU A 138 5.93 43.18 -30.99
C GLU A 138 4.84 43.22 -32.06
N LYS A 139 4.35 42.07 -32.55
CA LYS A 139 3.17 41.99 -33.42
C LYS A 139 1.92 42.60 -32.77
N LYS A 140 1.78 42.47 -31.44
CA LYS A 140 0.72 43.14 -30.67
C LYS A 140 0.94 44.65 -30.50
N SER A 141 2.15 45.19 -30.66
CA SER A 141 2.40 46.64 -30.72
C SER A 141 2.14 47.19 -32.12
N GLU A 142 2.60 46.50 -33.17
CA GLU A 142 2.30 46.81 -34.57
C GLU A 142 0.79 46.83 -34.84
N PHE A 143 0.05 45.81 -34.40
CA PHE A 143 -1.40 45.74 -34.58
C PHE A 143 -2.12 46.94 -33.97
N ARG A 144 -1.70 47.40 -32.79
CA ARG A 144 -2.25 48.62 -32.17
C ARG A 144 -1.90 49.86 -32.98
N ARG A 145 -0.67 49.98 -33.47
CA ARG A 145 -0.27 51.11 -34.34
C ARG A 145 -1.11 51.17 -35.62
N VAL A 146 -1.35 50.02 -36.27
CA VAL A 146 -2.20 49.90 -37.46
C VAL A 146 -3.67 50.20 -37.14
N GLN A 147 -4.17 49.78 -35.97
CA GLN A 147 -5.51 50.09 -35.49
C GLN A 147 -5.70 51.60 -35.21
N ASP A 148 -4.70 52.26 -34.64
CA ASP A 148 -4.69 53.71 -34.41
C ASP A 148 -4.57 54.49 -35.73
N GLU A 149 -3.72 54.04 -36.66
CA GLU A 149 -3.60 54.58 -38.03
C GLU A 149 -4.92 54.44 -38.82
N GLN A 150 -5.63 53.30 -38.69
CA GLN A 150 -6.95 53.11 -39.28
C GLN A 150 -7.97 54.04 -38.64
N SER A 151 -8.05 54.10 -37.30
CA SER A 151 -8.97 55.00 -36.60
C SER A 151 -8.71 56.48 -36.90
N LYS A 152 -7.45 56.86 -37.19
CA LYS A 152 -7.10 58.20 -37.67
C LYS A 152 -7.62 58.43 -39.10
N ARG A 153 -7.37 57.51 -40.03
CA ARG A 153 -7.89 57.60 -41.40
C ARG A 153 -9.42 57.63 -41.45
N ASP A 154 -10.10 56.84 -40.61
CA ASP A 154 -11.57 56.84 -40.52
C ASP A 154 -12.10 58.22 -40.07
N LYS A 155 -11.44 58.85 -39.09
CA LYS A 155 -11.78 60.21 -38.62
C LYS A 155 -11.50 61.28 -39.68
N GLU A 156 -10.39 61.17 -40.41
CA GLU A 156 -10.06 62.05 -41.52
C GLU A 156 -11.09 61.91 -42.66
N HIS A 157 -11.56 60.69 -42.95
CA HIS A 157 -12.58 60.42 -43.96
C HIS A 157 -13.98 60.95 -43.58
N VAL A 158 -14.34 60.91 -42.29
CA VAL A 158 -15.57 61.51 -41.75
C VAL A 158 -15.47 63.04 -41.67
N SER A 159 -14.26 63.58 -41.50
CA SER A 159 -13.97 65.02 -41.41
C SER A 159 -13.62 65.65 -42.77
N ASP A 160 -13.79 64.95 -43.89
CA ASP A 160 -13.37 65.44 -45.19
C ASP A 160 -14.19 66.67 -45.64
N GLY A 161 -13.59 67.84 -45.44
CA GLY A 161 -14.13 69.12 -45.89
C GLY A 161 -14.27 69.21 -47.41
N SER A 162 -13.60 68.37 -48.19
CA SER A 162 -13.78 68.30 -49.65
C SER A 162 -15.18 67.77 -49.98
N LEU A 163 -15.61 66.65 -49.39
CA LEU A 163 -16.96 66.10 -49.57
C LEU A 163 -18.05 67.05 -49.07
N GLN A 164 -17.84 67.70 -47.91
CA GLN A 164 -18.82 68.65 -47.39
C GLN A 164 -18.89 69.94 -48.23
N SER A 165 -17.75 70.41 -48.77
CA SER A 165 -17.70 71.52 -49.73
C SER A 165 -18.40 71.15 -51.04
N LEU A 166 -18.13 69.97 -51.59
CA LEU A 166 -18.78 69.47 -52.81
C LEU A 166 -20.30 69.35 -52.64
N ARG A 167 -20.75 68.90 -51.47
CA ARG A 167 -22.18 68.82 -51.11
C ARG A 167 -22.84 70.21 -51.04
N ASN A 168 -22.15 71.20 -50.47
CA ASN A 168 -22.61 72.60 -50.45
C ASN A 168 -22.65 73.20 -51.87
N MET A 169 -21.64 72.93 -52.70
CA MET A 169 -21.58 73.38 -54.09
C MET A 169 -22.68 72.76 -54.95
N LEU A 170 -22.97 71.46 -54.78
CA LEU A 170 -24.06 70.77 -55.47
C LEU A 170 -25.42 71.34 -55.09
N MET A 171 -25.64 71.67 -53.80
CA MET A 171 -26.85 72.37 -53.34
C MET A 171 -26.98 73.79 -53.96
N ALA A 172 -25.87 74.51 -54.11
CA ALA A 172 -25.86 75.83 -54.77
C ALA A 172 -26.21 75.72 -56.26
N LEU A 173 -25.56 74.81 -57.00
CA LEU A 173 -25.83 74.56 -58.43
C LEU A 173 -27.27 74.06 -58.66
N GLN A 174 -27.80 73.22 -57.77
CA GLN A 174 -29.19 72.75 -57.84
C GLN A 174 -30.19 73.90 -57.63
N LYS A 175 -29.89 74.86 -56.74
CA LYS A 175 -30.67 76.09 -56.57
C LYS A 175 -30.58 76.97 -57.82
N GLU A 176 -29.39 77.20 -58.36
CA GLU A 176 -29.16 78.03 -59.55
C GLU A 176 -29.89 77.47 -60.79
N ASN A 177 -29.80 76.17 -61.01
CA ASN A 177 -30.52 75.46 -62.08
C ASN A 177 -32.04 75.62 -61.93
N SER A 178 -32.58 75.63 -60.70
CA SER A 178 -34.00 75.90 -60.47
C SER A 178 -34.42 77.33 -60.85
N SER A 179 -33.58 78.35 -60.61
CA SER A 179 -33.83 79.73 -61.05
C SER A 179 -33.70 79.90 -62.57
N LEU A 180 -32.66 79.33 -63.19
CA LEU A 180 -32.47 79.38 -64.65
C LEU A 180 -33.62 78.71 -65.40
N LYS A 181 -34.22 77.65 -64.82
CA LYS A 181 -35.41 77.00 -65.37
C LYS A 181 -36.66 77.89 -65.33
N ILE A 182 -36.78 78.79 -64.34
CA ILE A 182 -37.86 79.79 -64.25
C ILE A 182 -37.61 80.93 -65.25
N GLU A 183 -36.37 81.41 -65.34
CA GLU A 183 -35.99 82.49 -66.27
C GLU A 183 -36.15 82.08 -67.74
N LYS A 184 -35.79 80.83 -68.09
CA LYS A 184 -36.03 80.30 -69.43
C LYS A 184 -37.52 80.34 -69.82
N VAL A 185 -38.42 79.94 -68.91
CA VAL A 185 -39.87 79.96 -69.16
C VAL A 185 -40.40 81.37 -69.42
N LYS A 186 -39.76 82.40 -68.83
CA LYS A 186 -40.05 83.80 -69.10
C LYS A 186 -39.56 84.23 -70.48
N LEU A 187 -38.30 83.93 -70.83
CA LEU A 187 -37.71 84.31 -72.12
C LEU A 187 -38.37 83.60 -73.32
N ASP A 188 -38.81 82.34 -73.16
CA ASP A 188 -39.59 81.62 -74.18
C ASP A 188 -40.99 82.25 -74.42
N ALA A 189 -41.50 83.07 -73.49
CA ALA A 189 -42.70 83.87 -73.69
C ALA A 189 -42.40 85.19 -74.42
N ASP A 190 -41.35 85.91 -74.00
CA ASP A 190 -40.94 87.19 -74.61
C ASP A 190 -40.55 87.03 -76.08
N LEU A 191 -39.75 86.00 -76.41
CA LEU A 191 -39.30 85.70 -77.79
C LEU A 191 -40.50 85.38 -78.72
N LYS A 192 -41.59 84.85 -78.16
CA LYS A 192 -42.84 84.56 -78.88
C LYS A 192 -43.59 85.82 -79.32
N SER A 193 -43.29 86.98 -78.73
CA SER A 193 -43.92 88.27 -79.09
C SER A 193 -43.23 88.99 -80.26
N MET A 194 -41.91 88.83 -80.42
CA MET A 194 -41.11 89.67 -81.33
C MET A 194 -41.11 89.26 -82.81
N LYS A 195 -41.67 88.10 -83.17
CA LYS A 195 -41.49 87.49 -84.52
C LYS A 195 -42.37 88.10 -85.64
N SER A 196 -42.77 89.37 -85.53
CA SER A 196 -43.83 89.97 -86.37
C SER A 196 -43.56 91.44 -86.76
N THR A 197 -42.75 91.75 -87.80
CA THR A 197 -42.79 93.01 -88.60
C THR A 197 -41.73 93.12 -89.74
N SER A 198 -42.20 93.48 -90.96
CA SER A 198 -41.58 94.25 -92.09
C SER A 198 -40.39 93.74 -92.96
N GLN A 199 -40.33 94.29 -94.21
CA GLN A 199 -39.27 94.18 -95.23
C GLN A 199 -39.42 95.26 -96.35
N LYS A 200 -38.33 95.61 -97.08
CA LYS A 200 -38.17 95.97 -98.55
C LYS A 200 -37.83 97.42 -99.08
N THR A 201 -36.72 97.49 -99.86
CA THR A 201 -36.41 98.24 -101.14
C THR A 201 -36.40 99.81 -101.26
N VAL A 202 -35.82 100.49 -102.29
CA VAL A 202 -34.47 100.54 -102.97
C VAL A 202 -34.50 101.26 -104.37
N ASP A 203 -33.47 102.09 -104.71
CA ASP A 203 -33.00 102.63 -106.04
C ASP A 203 -33.87 103.57 -106.96
N SER A 204 -33.40 104.28 -108.02
CA SER A 204 -32.15 105.07 -108.36
C SER A 204 -32.14 105.66 -109.83
N THR A 205 -31.15 106.52 -110.21
CA THR A 205 -30.51 106.74 -111.58
C THR A 205 -30.76 108.05 -112.43
N LEU A 206 -29.90 108.29 -113.47
CA LEU A 206 -29.65 109.49 -114.35
C LEU A 206 -29.60 109.10 -115.88
N ASP A 207 -29.09 109.78 -116.95
CA ASP A 207 -28.34 111.03 -117.33
C ASP A 207 -28.43 111.28 -118.90
N ALA A 208 -28.12 112.47 -119.52
CA ALA A 208 -27.90 112.60 -120.99
C ALA A 208 -27.25 113.89 -121.66
N ASN A 209 -26.42 113.66 -122.73
CA ASN A 209 -26.23 114.39 -124.05
C ASN A 209 -25.34 115.68 -124.22
N LYS A 210 -24.71 116.04 -125.40
CA LYS A 210 -24.20 115.36 -126.65
C LYS A 210 -23.46 116.35 -127.66
N ILE A 211 -22.85 115.85 -128.76
CA ILE A 211 -22.43 116.54 -130.06
C ILE A 211 -21.07 117.34 -130.01
N SER A 212 -20.21 117.60 -131.03
CA SER A 212 -20.20 117.62 -132.54
C SER A 212 -18.84 117.17 -133.21
N ASP A 213 -18.65 117.27 -134.55
CA ASP A 213 -18.09 116.16 -135.39
C ASP A 213 -16.81 116.24 -136.31
N LEU A 214 -15.99 117.31 -136.43
CA LEU A 214 -14.71 117.24 -137.24
C LEU A 214 -13.42 117.61 -136.49
N GLU A 215 -13.46 118.62 -135.64
CA GLU A 215 -12.51 118.70 -134.52
C GLU A 215 -12.55 117.41 -133.69
N LYS A 216 -13.71 116.73 -133.72
CA LYS A 216 -13.95 115.36 -133.23
C LYS A 216 -13.01 114.32 -133.82
N VAL A 217 -12.69 114.29 -135.12
CA VAL A 217 -11.76 113.26 -135.66
C VAL A 217 -10.36 113.40 -135.04
N LYS A 218 -9.91 114.63 -134.78
CA LYS A 218 -8.65 114.87 -134.06
C LYS A 218 -8.78 114.62 -132.56
N LYS A 219 -9.89 115.04 -131.94
CA LYS A 219 -10.22 114.73 -130.54
C LYS A 219 -10.46 113.24 -130.29
N GLU A 220 -10.86 112.47 -131.30
CA GLU A 220 -11.04 111.02 -131.35
C GLU A 220 -9.69 110.34 -131.58
N MET A 221 -8.82 110.87 -132.45
CA MET A 221 -7.44 110.41 -132.51
C MET A 221 -6.73 110.61 -131.16
N ASP A 222 -6.90 111.77 -130.53
CA ASP A 222 -6.35 112.07 -129.20
C ASP A 222 -7.09 111.33 -128.06
N SER A 223 -8.39 111.03 -128.18
CA SER A 223 -9.13 110.24 -127.17
C SER A 223 -8.97 108.74 -127.35
N LEU A 224 -8.73 108.24 -128.56
CA LEU A 224 -8.27 106.87 -128.83
C LEU A 224 -6.83 106.72 -128.34
N LYS A 225 -5.98 107.74 -128.50
CA LYS A 225 -4.63 107.74 -127.93
C LYS A 225 -4.65 107.81 -126.40
N ARG A 226 -5.54 108.60 -125.78
CA ARG A 226 -5.77 108.55 -124.33
C ARG A 226 -6.35 107.21 -123.90
N ALA A 227 -7.43 106.73 -124.52
CA ALA A 227 -8.02 105.43 -124.22
C ALA A 227 -7.04 104.27 -124.42
N LEU A 228 -6.11 104.35 -125.37
CA LEU A 228 -5.03 103.38 -125.54
C LEU A 228 -3.97 103.51 -124.43
N GLN A 229 -3.65 104.72 -123.97
CA GLN A 229 -2.76 104.94 -122.81
C GLN A 229 -3.41 104.52 -121.49
N ASP A 230 -4.71 104.77 -121.32
CA ASP A 230 -5.46 104.43 -120.12
C ASP A 230 -5.79 102.93 -120.09
N ALA A 231 -6.18 102.33 -121.22
CA ALA A 231 -6.21 100.87 -121.37
C ALA A 231 -4.82 100.23 -121.23
N SER A 232 -3.72 100.90 -121.61
CA SER A 232 -2.37 100.39 -121.30
C SER A 232 -2.09 100.45 -119.80
N ARG A 233 -2.46 101.53 -119.11
CA ARG A 233 -2.33 101.68 -117.65
C ARG A 233 -3.23 100.69 -116.89
N GLU A 234 -4.43 100.42 -117.39
CA GLU A 234 -5.36 99.44 -116.82
C GLU A 234 -4.87 98.02 -117.07
N ARG A 235 -4.34 97.70 -118.25
CA ARG A 235 -3.64 96.44 -118.53
C ARG A 235 -2.42 96.28 -117.63
N ASP A 236 -1.61 97.32 -117.44
CA ASP A 236 -0.41 97.28 -116.59
C ASP A 236 -0.78 97.15 -115.09
N LYS A 237 -1.84 97.82 -114.62
CA LYS A 237 -2.44 97.60 -113.29
C LYS A 237 -2.96 96.17 -113.13
N ALA A 238 -3.75 95.68 -114.08
CA ALA A 238 -4.28 94.32 -114.04
C ALA A 238 -3.17 93.27 -114.06
N VAL A 239 -2.05 93.52 -114.75
CA VAL A 239 -0.84 92.67 -114.68
C VAL A 239 -0.17 92.75 -113.30
N GLN A 240 -0.09 93.93 -112.67
CA GLN A 240 0.43 94.08 -111.30
C GLN A 240 -0.47 93.40 -110.26
N ASP A 241 -1.79 93.53 -110.37
CA ASP A 241 -2.74 92.91 -109.44
C ASP A 241 -2.86 91.39 -109.67
N LEU A 242 -2.71 90.92 -110.90
CA LEU A 242 -2.55 89.49 -111.22
C LEU A 242 -1.22 88.95 -110.68
N ALA A 243 -0.13 89.73 -110.71
CA ALA A 243 1.14 89.35 -110.10
C ALA A 243 1.04 89.30 -108.55
N ARG A 244 0.37 90.29 -107.92
CA ARG A 244 0.06 90.27 -106.48
C ARG A 244 -0.79 89.07 -106.09
N LEU A 245 -1.83 88.77 -106.86
CA LEU A 245 -2.71 87.62 -106.61
C LEU A 245 -1.95 86.29 -106.77
N LYS A 246 -1.07 86.17 -107.78
CA LYS A 246 -0.17 85.02 -107.91
C LYS A 246 0.80 84.90 -106.73
N GLN A 247 1.37 86.01 -106.27
CA GLN A 247 2.26 85.98 -105.11
C GLN A 247 1.50 85.54 -103.86
N HIS A 248 0.35 86.15 -103.55
CA HIS A 248 -0.49 85.75 -102.42
C HIS A 248 -0.96 84.28 -102.52
N LEU A 249 -1.25 83.76 -103.72
CA LEU A 249 -1.57 82.35 -103.90
C LEU A 249 -0.37 81.46 -103.59
N LEU A 250 0.84 81.80 -104.07
CA LEU A 250 2.08 81.07 -103.75
C LEU A 250 2.45 81.17 -102.27
N ASP A 251 2.35 82.34 -101.66
CA ASP A 251 2.60 82.56 -100.23
C ASP A 251 1.63 81.71 -99.40
N LYS A 252 0.34 81.69 -99.77
CA LYS A 252 -0.66 80.85 -99.12
C LYS A 252 -0.41 79.36 -99.36
N ASP A 253 -0.09 78.93 -100.59
CA ASP A 253 0.19 77.52 -100.89
C ASP A 253 1.41 77.03 -100.08
N LEU A 254 2.37 77.93 -99.79
CA LEU A 254 3.49 77.67 -98.87
C LEU A 254 3.05 77.64 -97.39
N GLU A 255 2.22 78.57 -96.91
CA GLU A 255 1.66 78.54 -95.54
C GLU A 255 0.83 77.27 -95.28
N ASP A 256 -0.07 76.89 -96.20
CA ASP A 256 -0.87 75.68 -96.11
C ASP A 256 0.03 74.41 -96.20
N GLN A 257 1.15 74.45 -96.94
CA GLN A 257 2.11 73.35 -96.97
C GLN A 257 2.95 73.25 -95.69
N GLU A 258 3.51 74.35 -95.17
CA GLU A 258 4.26 74.36 -93.91
C GLU A 258 3.38 73.84 -92.77
N LYS A 259 2.11 74.27 -92.74
CA LYS A 259 1.12 73.72 -91.81
C LYS A 259 0.86 72.23 -92.01
N MET A 260 0.78 71.71 -93.25
CA MET A 260 0.64 70.27 -93.47
C MET A 260 1.87 69.48 -93.02
N ASP A 261 3.07 70.05 -93.09
CA ASP A 261 4.30 69.45 -92.56
C ASP A 261 4.31 69.49 -91.01
N GLU A 262 3.82 70.57 -90.38
CA GLU A 262 3.60 70.63 -88.92
C GLU A 262 2.54 69.63 -88.43
N ASP A 263 1.36 69.59 -89.06
CA ASP A 263 0.28 68.63 -88.76
C ASP A 263 0.79 67.19 -88.94
N SER A 264 1.60 66.92 -89.99
CA SER A 264 2.21 65.61 -90.22
C SER A 264 3.22 65.22 -89.14
N LYS A 265 4.05 66.16 -88.69
CA LYS A 265 5.00 65.97 -87.59
C LYS A 265 4.28 65.69 -86.27
N LEU A 266 3.22 66.43 -85.97
CA LEU A 266 2.38 66.21 -84.78
C LEU A 266 1.69 64.83 -84.80
N ILE A 267 1.19 64.39 -85.97
CA ILE A 267 0.62 63.05 -86.14
C ILE A 267 1.66 61.96 -85.88
N GLU A 268 2.90 62.12 -86.32
CA GLU A 268 3.95 61.13 -86.08
C GLU A 268 4.45 61.13 -84.62
N GLU A 269 4.58 62.30 -83.99
CA GLU A 269 4.85 62.40 -82.55
C GLU A 269 3.75 61.71 -81.72
N LEU A 270 2.48 61.92 -82.06
CA LEU A 270 1.34 61.24 -81.42
C LEU A 270 1.35 59.72 -81.66
N ARG A 271 1.72 59.24 -82.85
CA ARG A 271 1.90 57.80 -83.13
C ARG A 271 3.00 57.18 -82.28
N VAL A 272 4.16 57.84 -82.20
CA VAL A 272 5.29 57.37 -81.37
C VAL A 272 4.90 57.32 -79.89
N VAL A 273 4.19 58.33 -79.38
CA VAL A 273 3.66 58.32 -78.00
C VAL A 273 2.64 57.19 -77.80
N CYS A 274 1.73 56.95 -78.75
CA CYS A 274 0.76 55.85 -78.66
C CYS A 274 1.45 54.48 -78.66
N GLU A 275 2.49 54.27 -79.48
CA GLU A 275 3.23 53.00 -79.53
C GLU A 275 4.08 52.79 -78.27
N GLN A 276 4.69 53.85 -77.71
CA GLN A 276 5.35 53.81 -76.41
C GLN A 276 4.38 53.46 -75.27
N GLN A 277 3.19 54.07 -75.24
CA GLN A 277 2.14 53.74 -74.28
C GLN A 277 1.67 52.28 -74.44
N ARG A 278 1.49 51.81 -75.68
CA ARG A 278 1.12 50.42 -75.98
C ARG A 278 2.20 49.43 -75.53
N ALA A 279 3.47 49.75 -75.74
CA ALA A 279 4.60 48.95 -75.27
C ALA A 279 4.65 48.89 -73.74
N HIS A 280 4.44 50.02 -73.06
CA HIS A 280 4.39 50.10 -71.60
C HIS A 280 3.21 49.30 -71.01
N ILE A 281 2.00 49.41 -71.59
CA ILE A 281 0.84 48.60 -71.21
C ILE A 281 1.15 47.10 -71.37
N MET A 282 1.75 46.69 -72.51
CA MET A 282 2.18 45.30 -72.70
C MET A 282 3.27 44.85 -71.72
N GLN A 283 4.12 45.75 -71.20
CA GLN A 283 5.08 45.41 -70.15
C GLN A 283 4.39 45.21 -68.80
N LEU A 284 3.49 46.13 -68.41
CA LEU A 284 2.69 46.01 -67.18
C LEU A 284 1.81 44.77 -67.19
N GLU A 285 1.15 44.44 -68.31
CA GLU A 285 0.37 43.21 -68.44
C GLU A 285 1.21 41.94 -68.26
N ARG A 286 2.44 41.90 -68.81
CA ARG A 286 3.35 40.76 -68.62
C ARG A 286 3.80 40.66 -67.17
N ALA A 287 4.18 41.77 -66.55
CA ALA A 287 4.56 41.82 -65.14
C ALA A 287 3.42 41.35 -64.22
N LEU A 288 2.19 41.81 -64.47
CA LEU A 288 0.99 41.38 -63.75
C LEU A 288 0.75 39.87 -63.90
N LYS A 289 0.83 39.33 -65.12
CA LYS A 289 0.66 37.89 -65.39
C LYS A 289 1.73 37.04 -64.68
N VAL A 290 2.98 37.52 -64.60
CA VAL A 290 4.07 36.86 -63.86
C VAL A 290 3.82 36.90 -62.35
N GLU A 291 3.46 38.06 -61.79
CA GLU A 291 3.22 38.17 -60.34
C GLU A 291 1.95 37.41 -59.91
N MET A 292 0.92 37.33 -60.75
CA MET A 292 -0.24 36.46 -60.53
C MET A 292 0.14 34.98 -60.50
N ALA A 293 1.00 34.52 -61.41
CA ALA A 293 1.48 33.13 -61.43
C ALA A 293 2.30 32.81 -60.17
N LYS A 294 3.22 33.71 -59.79
CA LYS A 294 4.02 33.64 -58.56
C LYS A 294 3.17 33.70 -57.28
N GLN A 295 2.10 34.49 -57.25
CA GLN A 295 1.16 34.52 -56.14
C GLN A 295 0.40 33.18 -56.01
N GLU A 296 0.04 32.55 -57.13
CA GLU A 296 -0.63 31.25 -57.15
C GLU A 296 0.32 30.09 -56.77
N GLU A 297 1.59 30.17 -57.17
CA GLU A 297 2.65 29.27 -56.71
C GLU A 297 2.87 29.39 -55.19
N ASN A 298 3.00 30.62 -54.68
CA ASN A 298 3.13 30.88 -53.24
C ASN A 298 1.95 30.31 -52.43
N LYS A 299 0.70 30.45 -52.91
CA LYS A 299 -0.48 29.83 -52.25
C LYS A 299 -0.35 28.31 -52.18
N LYS A 300 0.13 27.66 -53.25
CA LYS A 300 0.31 26.20 -53.29
C LYS A 300 1.37 25.75 -52.30
N VAL A 301 2.54 26.40 -52.28
CA VAL A 301 3.60 26.13 -51.30
C VAL A 301 3.09 26.28 -49.87
N ILE A 302 2.36 27.36 -49.56
CA ILE A 302 1.73 27.57 -48.24
C ILE A 302 0.71 26.48 -47.90
N SER A 303 -0.11 26.04 -48.86
CA SER A 303 -1.08 24.96 -48.65
C SER A 303 -0.41 23.59 -48.42
N GLU A 304 0.69 23.30 -49.12
CA GLU A 304 1.50 22.09 -48.90
C GLU A 304 2.23 22.12 -47.56
N GLU A 305 2.74 23.28 -47.15
CA GLU A 305 3.40 23.46 -45.85
C GLU A 305 2.40 23.30 -44.70
N HIS A 306 1.19 23.87 -44.81
CA HIS A 306 0.10 23.62 -43.87
C HIS A 306 -0.30 22.14 -43.83
N GLN A 307 -0.39 21.45 -44.97
CA GLN A 307 -0.70 20.02 -45.02
C GLN A 307 0.40 19.18 -44.32
N ARG A 308 1.68 19.42 -44.63
CA ARG A 308 2.82 18.76 -43.98
C ARG A 308 2.85 19.03 -42.46
N SER A 309 2.54 20.27 -42.05
CA SER A 309 2.46 20.65 -40.63
C SER A 309 1.30 19.92 -39.92
N ASN A 310 0.13 19.83 -40.55
CA ASN A 310 -1.01 19.09 -40.01
C ASN A 310 -0.70 17.59 -39.88
N GLU A 311 -0.08 16.97 -40.89
CA GLU A 311 0.38 15.57 -40.83
C GLU A 311 1.40 15.33 -39.70
N GLN A 312 2.31 16.28 -39.46
CA GLN A 312 3.23 16.23 -38.31
C GLN A 312 2.49 16.35 -36.97
N ILE A 313 1.51 17.25 -36.86
CA ILE A 313 0.68 17.42 -35.66
C ILE A 313 -0.14 16.15 -35.38
N GLU A 314 -0.75 15.54 -36.40
CA GLU A 314 -1.47 14.26 -36.27
C GLU A 314 -0.52 13.12 -35.87
N ASN A 315 0.69 13.06 -36.43
CA ASN A 315 1.69 12.07 -36.05
C ASN A 315 2.16 12.23 -34.60
N LEU A 316 2.33 13.46 -34.13
CA LEU A 316 2.68 13.78 -32.73
C LEU A 316 1.52 13.48 -31.78
N ASN A 317 0.28 13.80 -32.16
CA ASN A 317 -0.92 13.47 -31.39
C ASN A 317 -1.12 11.95 -31.28
N TYR A 318 -0.88 11.19 -32.34
CA TYR A 318 -0.90 9.72 -32.31
C TYR A 318 0.17 9.14 -31.38
N LYS A 319 1.41 9.66 -31.45
CA LYS A 319 2.49 9.29 -30.52
C LYS A 319 2.12 9.62 -29.07
N LEU A 320 1.57 10.81 -28.80
CA LEU A 320 1.13 11.23 -27.47
C LEU A 320 0.02 10.31 -26.94
N ALA A 321 -1.00 10.00 -27.74
CA ALA A 321 -2.08 9.10 -27.36
C ALA A 321 -1.55 7.67 -27.06
N SER A 322 -0.60 7.18 -27.85
CA SER A 322 0.08 5.90 -27.60
C SER A 322 0.87 5.91 -26.28
N CYS A 323 1.62 6.99 -26.01
CA CYS A 323 2.34 7.16 -24.75
C CYS A 323 1.40 7.27 -23.54
N MET A 324 0.27 7.98 -23.64
CA MET A 324 -0.73 8.04 -22.57
C MET A 324 -1.37 6.67 -22.32
N SER A 325 -1.70 5.91 -23.37
CA SER A 325 -2.25 4.55 -23.25
C SER A 325 -1.25 3.59 -22.59
N ALA A 326 0.03 3.67 -22.95
CA ALA A 326 1.09 2.89 -22.32
C ALA A 326 1.30 3.28 -20.84
N LEU A 327 1.22 4.57 -20.51
CA LEU A 327 1.32 5.07 -19.14
C LEU A 327 0.13 4.61 -18.28
N GLU A 328 -1.10 4.66 -18.82
CA GLU A 328 -2.28 4.21 -18.10
C GLU A 328 -2.27 2.68 -17.88
N SER A 329 -1.78 1.91 -18.85
CA SER A 329 -1.49 0.48 -18.66
C SER A 329 -0.52 0.24 -17.49
N LYS A 330 0.51 1.08 -17.34
CA LYS A 330 1.42 1.02 -16.17
C LYS A 330 0.79 1.49 -14.87
N ASN A 331 -0.14 2.44 -14.88
CA ASN A 331 -0.93 2.78 -13.69
C ASN A 331 -1.76 1.58 -13.21
N VAL A 332 -2.38 0.84 -14.12
CA VAL A 332 -3.14 -0.39 -13.81
C VAL A 332 -2.21 -1.52 -13.31
N GLU A 333 -1.04 -1.72 -13.92
CA GLU A 333 -0.04 -2.67 -13.41
C GLU A 333 0.42 -2.33 -11.99
N LEU A 334 0.69 -1.05 -11.69
CA LEU A 334 1.08 -0.58 -10.36
C LEU A 334 -0.03 -0.76 -9.31
N LEU A 335 -1.29 -0.47 -9.67
CA LEU A 335 -2.44 -0.67 -8.78
C LEU A 335 -2.67 -2.16 -8.48
N ASN A 336 -2.51 -3.03 -9.48
CA ASN A 336 -2.57 -4.48 -9.32
C ASN A 336 -1.43 -4.99 -8.41
N LEU A 337 -0.21 -4.49 -8.59
CA LEU A 337 0.93 -4.83 -7.74
C LEU A 337 0.75 -4.35 -6.30
N GLN A 338 0.25 -3.12 -6.10
CA GLN A 338 -0.08 -2.59 -4.77
C GLN A 338 -1.17 -3.43 -4.08
N THR A 339 -2.17 -3.88 -4.83
CA THR A 339 -3.24 -4.77 -4.33
C THR A 339 -2.67 -6.14 -3.93
N ALA A 340 -1.82 -6.74 -4.77
CA ALA A 340 -1.15 -8.01 -4.47
C ALA A 340 -0.20 -7.91 -3.26
N LEU A 341 0.52 -6.80 -3.10
CA LEU A 341 1.34 -6.53 -1.91
C LEU A 341 0.48 -6.38 -0.65
N GLY A 342 -0.65 -5.68 -0.73
CA GLY A 342 -1.61 -5.57 0.37
C GLY A 342 -2.18 -6.93 0.79
N GLN A 343 -2.50 -7.80 -0.19
CA GLN A 343 -2.91 -9.18 0.06
C GLN A 343 -1.78 -10.00 0.71
N TYR A 344 -0.54 -9.89 0.23
CA TYR A 344 0.61 -10.58 0.81
C TYR A 344 0.90 -10.16 2.26
N TYR A 345 0.75 -8.88 2.61
CA TYR A 345 0.87 -8.43 4.00
C TYR A 345 -0.24 -9.02 4.88
N ALA A 346 -1.49 -9.04 4.42
CA ALA A 346 -2.60 -9.66 5.15
C ALA A 346 -2.43 -11.18 5.29
N GLU A 347 -1.92 -11.87 4.27
CA GLU A 347 -1.59 -13.29 4.33
C GLU A 347 -0.44 -13.58 5.30
N SER A 348 0.61 -12.74 5.32
CA SER A 348 1.70 -12.85 6.29
C SER A 348 1.21 -12.64 7.72
N GLU A 349 0.38 -11.62 7.97
CA GLU A 349 -0.20 -11.36 9.29
C GLU A 349 -1.11 -12.52 9.76
N ALA A 350 -1.91 -13.09 8.85
CA ALA A 350 -2.73 -14.28 9.14
C ALA A 350 -1.86 -15.52 9.42
N LYS A 351 -0.78 -15.72 8.66
CA LYS A 351 0.19 -16.80 8.85
C LYS A 351 0.94 -16.66 10.19
N ASP A 352 1.31 -15.46 10.58
CA ASP A 352 1.99 -15.20 11.86
C ASP A 352 1.06 -15.43 13.06
N ARG A 353 -0.24 -15.05 12.94
CA ARG A 353 -1.28 -15.45 13.92
C ARG A 353 -1.40 -16.97 14.04
N LEU A 354 -1.58 -17.67 12.91
CA LEU A 354 -1.68 -19.14 12.88
C LEU A 354 -0.40 -19.82 13.41
N GLY A 355 0.77 -19.21 13.22
CA GLY A 355 2.03 -19.65 13.81
C GLY A 355 2.04 -19.53 15.34
N GLY A 356 1.47 -18.45 15.88
CA GLY A 356 1.23 -18.26 17.32
C GLY A 356 0.25 -19.29 17.88
N ASP A 357 -0.92 -19.45 17.27
CA ASP A 357 -1.95 -20.42 17.69
C ASP A 357 -1.39 -21.86 17.70
N LEU A 358 -0.61 -22.21 16.67
CA LEU A 358 0.05 -23.51 16.55
C LEU A 358 1.16 -23.70 17.60
N ALA A 359 1.84 -22.64 18.03
CA ALA A 359 2.79 -22.69 19.14
C ALA A 359 2.08 -22.92 20.49
N VAL A 360 0.97 -22.22 20.75
CA VAL A 360 0.14 -22.42 21.95
C VAL A 360 -0.41 -23.85 21.99
N ALA A 361 -0.99 -24.34 20.90
CA ALA A 361 -1.50 -25.72 20.83
C ALA A 361 -0.41 -26.79 21.05
N ARG A 362 0.85 -26.51 20.66
CA ARG A 362 2.00 -27.37 20.98
C ARG A 362 2.39 -27.32 22.46
N GLU A 363 2.26 -26.17 23.12
CA GLU A 363 2.52 -26.03 24.56
C GLU A 363 1.41 -26.70 25.39
N GLU A 364 0.16 -26.60 24.97
CA GLU A 364 -0.96 -27.35 25.58
C GLU A 364 -0.77 -28.85 25.40
N LEU A 365 -0.38 -29.31 24.21
CA LEU A 365 -0.09 -30.72 23.95
C LEU A 365 1.10 -31.23 24.79
N SER A 366 2.16 -30.42 24.99
CA SER A 366 3.29 -30.82 25.84
C SER A 366 2.89 -30.90 27.31
N LYS A 367 2.17 -29.90 27.84
CA LYS A 367 1.58 -29.92 29.20
C LYS A 367 0.68 -31.13 29.43
N LEU A 368 -0.20 -31.43 28.47
CA LEU A 368 -1.06 -32.62 28.53
C LEU A 368 -0.23 -33.91 28.52
N SER A 369 0.79 -34.01 27.66
CA SER A 369 1.69 -35.18 27.62
C SER A 369 2.47 -35.38 28.93
N GLU A 370 2.87 -34.30 29.61
CA GLU A 370 3.52 -34.35 30.90
C GLU A 370 2.55 -34.77 32.01
N SER A 371 1.34 -34.20 32.05
CA SER A 371 0.30 -34.60 33.00
C SER A 371 -0.08 -36.08 32.86
N LEU A 372 -0.15 -36.60 31.62
CA LEU A 372 -0.39 -38.01 31.31
C LEU A 372 0.78 -38.89 31.77
N LYS A 373 2.03 -38.45 31.59
CA LYS A 373 3.22 -39.14 32.10
C LYS A 373 3.22 -39.22 33.62
N VAL A 374 2.88 -38.14 34.32
CA VAL A 374 2.75 -38.11 35.79
C VAL A 374 1.62 -39.05 36.25
N ALA A 375 0.43 -38.97 35.64
CA ALA A 375 -0.69 -39.85 35.97
C ALA A 375 -0.33 -41.34 35.79
N ASN A 376 0.34 -41.71 34.70
CA ASN A 376 0.84 -43.07 34.48
C ASN A 376 1.87 -43.50 35.54
N GLN A 377 2.74 -42.59 36.00
CA GLN A 377 3.67 -42.88 37.09
C GLN A 377 2.94 -43.10 38.43
N THR A 378 1.90 -42.31 38.73
CA THR A 378 1.04 -42.50 39.92
C THR A 378 0.28 -43.83 39.86
N ILE A 379 -0.27 -44.19 38.70
CA ILE A 379 -0.90 -45.51 38.48
C ILE A 379 0.11 -46.63 38.74
N GLU A 380 1.32 -46.53 38.20
CA GLU A 380 2.38 -47.52 38.42
C GLU A 380 2.87 -47.62 39.87
N ILE A 381 2.83 -46.53 40.65
CA ILE A 381 3.12 -46.54 42.09
C ILE A 381 2.00 -47.26 42.84
N SER A 382 0.74 -46.85 42.65
CA SER A 382 -0.41 -47.48 43.31
C SER A 382 -0.60 -48.96 42.93
N ARG A 383 -0.19 -49.35 41.71
CA ARG A 383 -0.13 -50.77 41.29
C ARG A 383 0.89 -51.55 42.13
N ARG A 384 2.11 -51.02 42.30
CA ARG A 384 3.15 -51.64 43.14
C ARG A 384 2.74 -51.70 44.62
N GLU A 385 2.13 -50.64 45.15
CA GLU A 385 1.59 -50.64 46.51
C GLU A 385 0.49 -51.69 46.70
N LYS A 386 -0.40 -51.85 45.71
CA LYS A 386 -1.43 -52.90 45.70
C LYS A 386 -0.83 -54.31 45.64
N GLU A 387 0.25 -54.51 44.89
CA GLU A 387 0.99 -55.78 44.80
C GLU A 387 1.72 -56.11 46.13
N ASP A 388 2.35 -55.11 46.76
CA ASP A 388 2.91 -55.22 48.11
C ASP A 388 1.83 -55.54 49.17
N MET A 389 0.66 -54.93 49.09
CA MET A 389 -0.44 -55.23 50.00
C MET A 389 -1.07 -56.60 49.73
N ALA A 390 -1.14 -57.04 48.47
CA ALA A 390 -1.60 -58.38 48.12
C ALA A 390 -0.63 -59.48 48.59
N THR A 391 0.68 -59.26 48.52
CA THR A 391 1.68 -60.20 49.04
C THR A 391 1.69 -60.26 50.58
N LYS A 392 1.54 -59.10 51.25
CA LYS A 392 1.33 -59.03 52.71
C LYS A 392 0.04 -59.75 53.14
N LEU A 393 -1.07 -59.55 52.43
CA LEU A 393 -2.32 -60.29 52.64
C LEU A 393 -2.10 -61.80 52.48
N SER A 394 -1.48 -62.22 51.38
CA SER A 394 -1.14 -63.63 51.10
C SER A 394 -0.17 -64.24 52.14
N GLN A 395 0.59 -63.43 52.88
CA GLN A 395 1.40 -63.88 54.02
C GLN A 395 0.57 -64.01 55.29
N ALA A 396 -0.27 -63.01 55.60
CA ALA A 396 -1.18 -63.03 56.74
C ALA A 396 -2.18 -64.21 56.65
N GLU A 397 -2.73 -64.47 55.47
CA GLU A 397 -3.61 -65.62 55.20
C GLU A 397 -2.92 -66.97 55.45
N ARG A 398 -1.65 -67.12 55.04
CA ARG A 398 -0.86 -68.33 55.33
C ARG A 398 -0.61 -68.48 56.84
N MET A 399 -0.18 -67.41 57.51
CA MET A 399 0.03 -67.43 58.97
C MET A 399 -1.27 -67.73 59.74
N LEU A 400 -2.41 -67.22 59.26
CA LEU A 400 -3.72 -67.49 59.83
C LEU A 400 -4.18 -68.93 59.55
N ALA A 401 -3.89 -69.50 58.38
CA ALA A 401 -4.15 -70.90 58.07
C ALA A 401 -3.30 -71.84 58.92
N ASP A 402 -2.02 -71.54 59.13
CA ASP A 402 -1.14 -72.31 60.01
C ASP A 402 -1.48 -72.13 61.50
N GLY A 403 -1.93 -70.94 61.91
CA GLY A 403 -2.52 -70.69 63.22
C GLY A 403 -3.81 -71.50 63.47
N LYS A 404 -4.69 -71.60 62.46
CA LYS A 404 -5.87 -72.49 62.54
C LYS A 404 -5.47 -73.97 62.62
N ARG A 405 -4.43 -74.40 61.88
CA ARG A 405 -3.90 -75.77 61.93
C ARG A 405 -3.27 -76.11 63.29
N SER A 406 -2.59 -75.17 63.95
CA SER A 406 -2.03 -75.39 65.29
C SER A 406 -3.11 -75.35 66.37
N MET A 407 -4.08 -74.43 66.25
CA MET A 407 -5.26 -74.37 67.12
C MET A 407 -6.07 -75.67 67.07
N GLN A 408 -6.39 -76.20 65.88
CA GLN A 408 -7.09 -77.49 65.72
C GLN A 408 -6.33 -78.65 66.39
N LYS A 409 -4.99 -78.71 66.27
CA LYS A 409 -4.19 -79.73 66.95
C LYS A 409 -4.27 -79.59 68.47
N LEU A 410 -4.22 -78.37 69.00
CA LEU A 410 -4.34 -78.11 70.44
C LEU A 410 -5.76 -78.42 70.94
N GLU A 411 -6.81 -78.19 70.15
CA GLU A 411 -8.19 -78.59 70.45
C GLU A 411 -8.34 -80.12 70.44
N ASP A 412 -7.80 -80.79 69.41
CA ASP A 412 -7.77 -82.25 69.32
C ASP A 412 -7.06 -82.86 70.54
N ASP A 413 -5.87 -82.36 70.90
CA ASP A 413 -5.10 -82.83 72.06
C ASP A 413 -5.76 -82.47 73.40
N ASN A 414 -6.39 -81.30 73.52
CA ASN A 414 -7.20 -80.96 74.70
C ASN A 414 -8.39 -81.93 74.84
N SER A 415 -9.04 -82.31 73.73
CA SER A 415 -10.13 -83.30 73.74
C SER A 415 -9.64 -84.73 74.06
N ARG A 416 -8.39 -85.07 73.73
CA ARG A 416 -7.75 -86.34 74.13
C ARG A 416 -7.44 -86.34 75.62
N LEU A 417 -6.87 -85.25 76.13
CA LEU A 417 -6.56 -85.07 77.55
C LEU A 417 -7.83 -85.07 78.42
N ARG A 418 -8.92 -84.42 77.98
CA ARG A 418 -10.23 -84.50 78.64
C ARG A 418 -10.75 -85.93 78.70
N ARG A 419 -10.75 -86.66 77.59
CA ARG A 419 -11.16 -88.08 77.55
C ARG A 419 -10.28 -88.98 78.43
N ALA A 420 -8.97 -88.75 78.49
CA ALA A 420 -8.08 -89.47 79.39
C ALA A 420 -8.34 -89.15 80.87
N LEU A 421 -8.68 -87.90 81.20
CA LEU A 421 -9.08 -87.46 82.54
C LEU A 421 -10.45 -88.02 82.94
N GLU A 422 -11.41 -88.09 82.01
CA GLU A 422 -12.71 -88.74 82.23
C GLU A 422 -12.53 -90.25 82.46
N GLN A 423 -11.62 -90.91 81.74
CA GLN A 423 -11.27 -92.32 81.94
C GLN A 423 -10.55 -92.58 83.28
N SER A 424 -9.66 -91.70 83.73
CA SER A 424 -9.03 -91.84 85.05
C SER A 424 -10.02 -91.53 86.18
N MET A 425 -10.84 -90.49 86.05
CA MET A 425 -11.88 -90.14 87.02
C MET A 425 -12.95 -91.25 87.16
N THR A 426 -13.41 -91.84 86.05
CA THR A 426 -14.33 -92.98 86.10
C THR A 426 -13.68 -94.24 86.66
N THR A 427 -12.38 -94.45 86.44
CA THR A 427 -11.63 -95.55 87.08
C THR A 427 -11.53 -95.35 88.59
N VAL A 428 -11.15 -94.15 89.06
CA VAL A 428 -11.09 -93.81 90.49
C VAL A 428 -12.46 -93.95 91.14
N ASN A 429 -13.51 -93.35 90.56
CA ASN A 429 -14.87 -93.45 91.10
C ASN A 429 -15.36 -94.91 91.19
N ARG A 430 -15.02 -95.77 90.22
CA ARG A 430 -15.36 -97.19 90.27
C ARG A 430 -14.58 -97.94 91.35
N MET A 431 -13.32 -97.57 91.60
CA MET A 431 -12.51 -98.14 92.69
C MET A 431 -12.94 -97.68 94.08
N SER A 432 -13.49 -96.47 94.22
CA SER A 432 -14.02 -95.94 95.49
C SER A 432 -15.40 -96.51 95.86
N LEU A 433 -16.24 -96.86 94.88
CA LEU A 433 -17.57 -97.42 95.17
C LEU A 433 -17.52 -98.84 95.75
N ASP A 434 -16.50 -99.64 95.42
CA ASP A 434 -16.33 -101.00 95.94
C ASP A 434 -15.71 -101.05 97.35
N SER A 435 -15.05 -99.98 97.83
CA SER A 435 -14.35 -99.98 99.13
C SER A 435 -15.22 -99.70 100.34
N ASP A 436 -16.22 -98.83 100.20
CA ASP A 436 -16.84 -98.16 101.36
C ASP A 436 -18.00 -98.96 101.98
N ASN A 437 -18.44 -100.04 101.32
CA ASN A 437 -19.72 -100.70 101.61
C ASN A 437 -19.60 -102.12 102.20
N SER A 438 -18.41 -102.53 102.68
CA SER A 438 -18.23 -103.85 103.34
C SER A 438 -17.21 -103.86 104.48
N VAL A 439 -17.71 -103.93 105.72
CA VAL A 439 -16.90 -104.22 106.93
C VAL A 439 -16.85 -105.74 107.13
N ASP A 440 -15.67 -106.33 107.33
CA ASP A 440 -15.54 -107.79 107.51
C ASP A 440 -16.39 -108.28 108.70
N ARG A 441 -17.33 -109.18 108.39
CA ARG A 441 -18.23 -109.84 109.34
C ARG A 441 -17.48 -110.47 110.52
N ARG A 442 -16.23 -110.92 110.35
CA ARG A 442 -15.40 -111.44 111.45
C ARG A 442 -15.02 -110.35 112.47
N ILE A 443 -14.75 -109.12 112.02
CA ILE A 443 -14.48 -107.97 112.90
C ILE A 443 -15.76 -107.63 113.67
N VAL A 444 -16.90 -107.57 112.99
CA VAL A 444 -18.22 -107.29 113.60
C VAL A 444 -18.59 -108.33 114.66
N ILE A 445 -18.45 -109.62 114.35
CA ILE A 445 -18.68 -110.72 115.30
C ILE A 445 -17.72 -110.60 116.50
N LYS A 446 -16.43 -110.34 116.26
CA LYS A 446 -15.43 -110.24 117.32
C LYS A 446 -15.71 -109.07 118.27
N LEU A 447 -16.17 -107.93 117.75
CA LEU A 447 -16.61 -106.77 118.53
C LEU A 447 -17.85 -107.08 119.39
N LEU A 448 -18.88 -107.73 118.84
CA LEU A 448 -20.03 -108.18 119.64
C LEU A 448 -19.58 -109.14 120.76
N VAL A 449 -18.74 -110.12 120.45
CA VAL A 449 -18.25 -111.10 121.42
C VAL A 449 -17.44 -110.44 122.54
N THR A 450 -16.55 -109.49 122.22
CA THR A 450 -15.79 -108.77 123.27
C THR A 450 -16.67 -107.81 124.08
N TYR A 451 -17.75 -107.25 123.52
CA TYR A 451 -18.71 -106.42 124.26
C TYR A 451 -19.43 -107.23 125.35
N PHE A 452 -19.95 -108.42 125.02
CA PHE A 452 -20.56 -109.31 126.03
C PHE A 452 -19.52 -109.91 127.00
N GLN A 453 -18.37 -110.37 126.51
CA GLN A 453 -17.32 -110.96 127.38
C GLN A 453 -16.70 -109.97 128.37
N ARG A 454 -16.59 -108.68 128.01
CA ARG A 454 -16.06 -107.62 128.90
C ARG A 454 -17.17 -106.86 129.61
N ASN A 455 -18.24 -107.57 129.99
CA ASN A 455 -19.32 -107.10 130.86
C ASN A 455 -19.90 -105.73 130.43
N HIS A 456 -20.20 -105.58 129.13
CA HIS A 456 -20.76 -104.38 128.50
C HIS A 456 -19.85 -103.12 128.53
N SER A 457 -18.54 -103.28 128.35
CA SER A 457 -17.60 -102.14 128.25
C SER A 457 -18.01 -101.12 127.17
N LYS A 458 -18.12 -99.85 127.59
CA LYS A 458 -18.47 -98.71 126.73
C LYS A 458 -17.45 -98.44 125.62
N GLU A 459 -16.18 -98.76 125.84
CA GLU A 459 -15.10 -98.56 124.85
C GLU A 459 -15.30 -99.43 123.60
N VAL A 460 -15.79 -100.67 123.79
CA VAL A 460 -16.09 -101.58 122.69
C VAL A 460 -17.32 -101.09 121.92
N LEU A 461 -18.30 -100.51 122.60
CA LEU A 461 -19.50 -99.94 121.99
C LEU A 461 -19.18 -98.68 121.16
N ASP A 462 -18.32 -97.78 121.66
CA ASP A 462 -17.82 -96.62 120.91
C ASP A 462 -17.01 -97.04 119.66
N LEU A 463 -16.15 -98.06 119.79
CA LEU A 463 -15.42 -98.62 118.65
C LEU A 463 -16.37 -99.27 117.62
N MET A 464 -17.42 -99.96 118.07
CA MET A 464 -18.48 -100.48 117.19
C MET A 464 -19.19 -99.35 116.45
N VAL A 465 -19.66 -98.31 117.15
CA VAL A 465 -20.31 -97.13 116.54
C VAL A 465 -19.44 -96.53 115.43
N ARG A 466 -18.14 -96.39 115.67
CA ARG A 466 -17.18 -95.80 114.72
C ARG A 466 -16.84 -96.72 113.55
N MET A 467 -16.69 -98.03 113.75
CA MET A 467 -16.36 -98.98 112.67
C MET A 467 -17.56 -99.43 111.84
N LEU A 468 -18.77 -99.43 112.40
CA LEU A 468 -20.00 -99.83 111.71
C LEU A 468 -20.79 -98.64 111.14
N GLY A 469 -20.29 -97.40 111.30
CA GLY A 469 -20.93 -96.21 110.75
C GLY A 469 -22.34 -95.94 111.31
N PHE A 470 -22.57 -96.21 112.59
CA PHE A 470 -23.90 -96.05 113.21
C PHE A 470 -24.41 -94.61 113.06
N SER A 471 -25.64 -94.46 112.60
CA SER A 471 -26.29 -93.14 112.49
C SER A 471 -26.53 -92.52 113.87
N GLU A 472 -26.69 -91.20 113.92
CA GLU A 472 -26.88 -90.46 115.18
C GLU A 472 -28.16 -90.89 115.92
N GLU A 473 -29.21 -91.30 115.20
CA GLU A 473 -30.43 -91.86 115.82
C GLU A 473 -30.17 -93.19 116.53
N ASP A 474 -29.27 -94.03 116.01
CA ASP A 474 -29.00 -95.35 116.57
C ASP A 474 -28.00 -95.28 117.74
N LYS A 475 -27.07 -94.32 117.72
CA LYS A 475 -26.26 -93.96 118.90
C LYS A 475 -27.14 -93.59 120.10
N GLN A 476 -28.21 -92.83 119.86
CA GLN A 476 -29.17 -92.48 120.91
C GLN A 476 -29.94 -93.71 121.43
N ARG A 477 -30.32 -94.65 120.57
CA ARG A 477 -30.99 -95.91 120.99
C ARG A 477 -30.13 -96.81 121.87
N ILE A 478 -28.81 -96.81 121.69
CA ILE A 478 -27.86 -97.62 122.49
C ILE A 478 -27.31 -96.86 123.72
N GLY A 479 -27.90 -95.72 124.09
CA GLY A 479 -27.55 -94.99 125.31
C GLY A 479 -26.34 -94.05 125.19
N PHE A 480 -25.95 -93.67 123.97
CA PHE A 480 -24.82 -92.78 123.69
C PHE A 480 -25.36 -91.41 123.22
N ALA A 481 -25.55 -90.47 124.14
CA ALA A 481 -26.26 -89.21 123.88
C ALA A 481 -25.50 -87.94 124.33
N GLN A 482 -25.69 -86.86 123.55
CA GLN A 482 -25.32 -85.45 123.77
C GLN A 482 -23.84 -85.02 123.64
N SER A 483 -23.51 -84.34 122.53
CA SER A 483 -22.69 -83.11 122.55
C SER A 483 -22.80 -82.26 121.26
N ASN A 484 -22.83 -80.92 121.46
CA ASN A 484 -22.82 -79.76 120.53
C ASN A 484 -21.97 -79.92 119.22
N ALA A 485 -22.27 -79.35 118.03
CA ALA A 485 -22.86 -78.07 117.55
C ALA A 485 -21.85 -76.91 117.22
N GLY A 486 -21.95 -76.30 116.01
CA GLY A 486 -21.20 -75.11 115.53
C GLY A 486 -21.27 -74.92 114.00
N ARG A 487 -21.67 -73.75 113.43
CA ARG A 487 -20.88 -72.53 113.03
C ARG A 487 -19.88 -72.75 111.87
N GLY A 488 -19.64 -71.82 110.91
CA GLY A 488 -20.14 -70.48 110.53
C GLY A 488 -19.07 -69.78 109.62
N VAL A 489 -19.13 -68.58 109.01
CA VAL A 489 -20.07 -67.46 108.79
C VAL A 489 -19.22 -66.26 108.24
N VAL A 490 -19.66 -65.57 107.15
CA VAL A 490 -19.29 -64.22 106.58
C VAL A 490 -17.91 -63.83 105.95
N ARG A 491 -18.02 -62.80 105.06
CA ARG A 491 -17.09 -61.67 104.69
C ARG A 491 -15.95 -61.94 103.67
N GLY A 492 -15.59 -61.00 102.77
CA GLY A 492 -16.31 -59.78 102.32
C GLY A 492 -15.44 -58.62 101.78
N VAL A 493 -15.99 -57.89 100.78
CA VAL A 493 -15.71 -56.50 100.30
C VAL A 493 -14.34 -56.05 99.73
N LEU A 494 -14.44 -55.20 98.68
CA LEU A 494 -13.53 -54.13 98.19
C LEU A 494 -12.20 -54.47 97.47
N GLY A 495 -11.91 -53.75 96.37
CA GLY A 495 -10.55 -53.62 95.81
C GLY A 495 -10.40 -53.38 94.29
N LEU A 496 -10.34 -52.11 93.86
CA LEU A 496 -9.57 -51.62 92.69
C LEU A 496 -8.42 -50.78 93.27
N PRO A 497 -7.15 -50.86 92.78
CA PRO A 497 -6.77 -50.28 91.47
C PRO A 497 -5.62 -51.04 90.73
N GLY A 498 -5.03 -50.44 89.67
CA GLY A 498 -3.98 -51.05 88.82
C GLY A 498 -2.54 -50.55 89.03
N ARG A 499 -1.69 -50.64 87.96
CA ARG A 499 -0.19 -50.65 87.88
C ARG A 499 0.43 -52.06 88.02
N LEU A 500 1.63 -52.43 87.52
CA LEU A 500 2.59 -51.94 86.48
C LEU A 500 3.68 -53.03 86.21
N VAL A 501 4.41 -52.95 85.07
CA VAL A 501 5.83 -53.38 84.85
C VAL A 501 6.24 -54.89 84.89
N GLY A 502 7.08 -55.33 83.92
CA GLY A 502 8.13 -56.38 84.14
C GLY A 502 8.55 -57.28 82.95
N GLY A 503 9.86 -57.29 82.58
CA GLY A 503 10.50 -58.22 81.60
C GLY A 503 10.51 -57.73 80.12
N ILE A 504 11.59 -57.38 79.41
CA ILE A 504 13.02 -57.82 79.36
C ILE A 504 13.12 -59.32 78.93
N VAL A 505 13.84 -59.78 77.89
CA VAL A 505 15.20 -59.50 77.36
C VAL A 505 15.30 -59.71 75.83
N GLY A 506 16.19 -58.98 75.13
CA GLY A 506 16.69 -59.35 73.79
C GLY A 506 17.24 -58.16 72.99
N GLY A 507 18.57 -58.02 72.84
CA GLY A 507 19.18 -56.81 72.26
C GLY A 507 20.29 -57.05 71.23
N GLY A 508 20.45 -56.09 70.32
CA GLY A 508 21.52 -55.95 69.32
C GLY A 508 21.55 -54.49 68.81
N PRO A 509 22.71 -53.82 68.60
CA PRO A 509 22.75 -52.36 68.73
C PRO A 509 23.01 -51.54 67.44
N SER A 510 22.80 -50.22 67.58
CA SER A 510 23.31 -49.10 66.76
C SER A 510 22.70 -48.87 65.37
N GLY A 511 22.18 -47.65 65.10
CA GLY A 511 21.61 -47.35 63.78
C GLY A 511 21.03 -45.96 63.44
N LYS A 512 21.14 -44.93 64.30
CA LYS A 512 20.61 -43.56 64.10
C LYS A 512 19.08 -43.39 64.07
N SER A 513 18.65 -42.21 64.49
CA SER A 513 17.27 -41.72 64.46
C SER A 513 16.92 -41.03 63.13
N THR A 514 15.66 -41.16 62.72
CA THR A 514 14.96 -40.10 61.97
C THR A 514 13.63 -39.86 62.69
N GLN A 515 13.35 -38.60 63.00
CA GLN A 515 12.20 -38.19 63.82
C GLN A 515 10.96 -38.02 62.94
N SER A 516 10.01 -38.95 63.01
CA SER A 516 8.72 -38.86 62.34
C SER A 516 7.76 -37.96 63.13
N SER A 517 7.91 -36.64 62.98
CA SER A 517 6.94 -35.66 63.51
C SER A 517 5.65 -35.68 62.69
N GLN A 518 4.76 -36.62 63.00
CA GLN A 518 3.33 -36.46 62.79
C GLN A 518 2.64 -36.68 64.13
N ASP A 519 2.62 -35.61 64.94
CA ASP A 519 1.73 -35.54 66.09
C ASP A 519 0.27 -35.70 65.63
N SER A 520 -0.53 -36.32 66.49
CA SER A 520 -1.93 -36.62 66.20
C SER A 520 -2.76 -35.33 66.16
N GLN A 521 -2.92 -34.73 64.98
CA GLN A 521 -4.00 -33.77 64.76
C GLN A 521 -5.33 -34.47 65.08
N SER A 522 -5.99 -33.99 66.12
CA SER A 522 -7.25 -34.54 66.60
C SER A 522 -8.34 -34.29 65.56
N PHE A 523 -9.39 -35.11 65.59
CA PHE A 523 -10.62 -34.82 64.86
C PHE A 523 -11.19 -33.44 65.24
N ALA A 524 -10.93 -32.98 66.47
CA ALA A 524 -11.23 -31.62 66.91
C ALA A 524 -10.43 -30.55 66.16
N ASP A 525 -9.13 -30.75 65.92
CA ASP A 525 -8.27 -29.80 65.21
C ASP A 525 -8.68 -29.71 63.73
N LEU A 526 -8.98 -30.86 63.10
CA LEU A 526 -9.53 -30.91 61.75
C LEU A 526 -10.92 -30.25 61.63
N TRP A 527 -11.73 -30.29 62.69
CA TRP A 527 -13.00 -29.53 62.75
C TRP A 527 -12.78 -28.03 62.97
N VAL A 528 -11.78 -27.64 63.75
CA VAL A 528 -11.41 -26.23 63.92
C VAL A 528 -10.84 -25.66 62.61
N ASP A 529 -9.95 -26.37 61.92
CA ASP A 529 -9.47 -25.99 60.59
C ASP A 529 -10.62 -25.94 59.56
N PHE A 530 -11.57 -26.90 59.60
CA PHE A 530 -12.74 -26.87 58.72
C PHE A 530 -13.62 -25.63 59.00
N LEU A 531 -13.94 -25.35 60.27
CA LEU A 531 -14.76 -24.19 60.65
C LEU A 531 -14.06 -22.86 60.33
N LEU A 532 -12.76 -22.74 60.63
CA LEU A 532 -11.95 -21.58 60.27
C LEU A 532 -11.95 -21.36 58.75
N LYS A 533 -11.74 -22.42 57.98
CA LYS A 533 -11.73 -22.37 56.52
C LYS A 533 -13.10 -22.09 55.91
N GLU A 534 -14.17 -22.61 56.50
CA GLU A 534 -15.55 -22.28 56.09
C GLU A 534 -15.88 -20.81 56.42
N THR A 535 -15.41 -20.27 57.56
CA THR A 535 -15.51 -18.83 57.84
C THR A 535 -14.65 -17.97 56.90
N GLU A 536 -13.42 -18.37 56.58
CA GLU A 536 -12.54 -17.64 55.66
C GLU A 536 -13.10 -17.66 54.23
N GLU A 537 -13.64 -18.80 53.77
CA GLU A 537 -14.25 -18.90 52.45
C GLU A 537 -15.58 -18.12 52.38
N ARG A 538 -16.35 -18.09 53.48
CA ARG A 538 -17.54 -17.25 53.59
C ARG A 538 -17.19 -15.77 53.59
N GLU A 539 -16.20 -15.34 54.37
CA GLU A 539 -15.70 -13.96 54.39
C GLU A 539 -15.15 -13.55 53.02
N LYS A 540 -14.44 -14.43 52.31
CA LYS A 540 -14.02 -14.20 50.92
C LYS A 540 -15.18 -14.09 49.93
N ARG A 541 -16.27 -14.84 50.12
CA ARG A 541 -17.49 -14.69 49.31
C ARG A 541 -18.17 -13.36 49.61
N GLU A 542 -18.43 -13.03 50.87
CA GLU A 542 -19.07 -11.78 51.28
C GLU A 542 -18.22 -10.54 50.88
N ALA A 543 -16.88 -10.61 50.98
CA ALA A 543 -15.97 -9.57 50.53
C ALA A 543 -15.90 -9.43 48.99
N SER A 544 -15.92 -10.54 48.24
CA SER A 544 -15.93 -10.47 46.76
C SER A 544 -17.31 -10.09 46.20
N GLU A 545 -18.38 -10.36 46.93
CA GLU A 545 -19.74 -9.90 46.60
C GLU A 545 -19.92 -8.40 46.91
N ALA A 546 -19.37 -7.90 48.02
CA ALA A 546 -19.28 -6.46 48.31
C ALA A 546 -18.36 -5.71 47.30
N ALA A 547 -17.25 -6.33 46.87
CA ALA A 547 -16.40 -5.79 45.81
C ALA A 547 -17.12 -5.73 44.44
N ARG A 548 -18.03 -6.69 44.16
CA ARG A 548 -18.89 -6.66 42.98
C ARG A 548 -19.96 -5.59 43.06
N GLN A 549 -20.64 -5.43 44.21
CA GLN A 549 -21.67 -4.41 44.39
C GLN A 549 -21.09 -2.99 44.25
N SER A 550 -19.91 -2.72 44.81
CA SER A 550 -19.21 -1.43 44.67
C SER A 550 -18.69 -1.14 43.26
N GLN A 551 -18.34 -2.17 42.47
CA GLN A 551 -18.07 -2.02 41.03
C GLN A 551 -19.35 -1.81 40.19
N GLN A 552 -20.52 -2.25 40.67
CA GLN A 552 -21.78 -2.15 39.94
C GLN A 552 -22.48 -0.78 40.11
N GLU A 553 -22.20 -0.04 41.18
CA GLU A 553 -22.67 1.35 41.36
C GLU A 553 -21.83 2.41 40.61
N SER A 554 -20.68 2.06 40.05
CA SER A 554 -19.73 3.04 39.46
C SER A 554 -19.81 3.21 37.94
N HIS A 555 -20.57 2.39 37.20
CA HIS A 555 -20.72 2.50 35.74
C HIS A 555 -22.15 2.28 35.20
N THR A 556 -23.06 3.21 35.48
CA THR A 556 -24.37 3.30 34.81
C THR A 556 -24.55 4.59 33.96
N THR A 557 -23.48 5.06 33.29
CA THR A 557 -23.55 6.18 32.32
C THR A 557 -22.60 6.04 31.12
N THR A 558 -22.90 5.14 30.17
CA THR A 558 -22.90 5.40 28.70
C THR A 558 -23.35 4.12 27.95
N GLY A 559 -23.97 4.30 26.78
CA GLY A 559 -24.57 3.19 26.01
C GLY A 559 -23.70 2.62 24.88
N PRO A 560 -24.10 1.48 24.29
CA PRO A 560 -23.44 0.79 23.16
C PRO A 560 -23.78 1.48 21.79
N SER A 561 -23.35 1.05 20.59
CA SER A 561 -23.11 -0.34 20.15
C SER A 561 -22.26 -0.48 18.86
N THR A 562 -21.69 -1.67 18.69
CA THR A 562 -21.49 -2.38 17.40
C THR A 562 -22.85 -2.81 16.79
N SER A 563 -23.03 -3.18 15.51
CA SER A 563 -22.15 -3.39 14.35
C SER A 563 -22.99 -3.44 13.06
N SER A 564 -22.33 -3.18 11.91
CA SER A 564 -22.65 -3.63 10.53
C SER A 564 -24.07 -4.09 10.09
N SER A 565 -24.48 -3.54 8.93
CA SER A 565 -25.13 -4.23 7.79
C SER A 565 -26.62 -3.96 7.48
N ILE A 566 -26.93 -4.05 6.18
CA ILE A 566 -28.24 -4.22 5.50
C ILE A 566 -29.26 -3.05 5.48
N GLN A 567 -29.47 -2.56 4.25
CA GLN A 567 -30.71 -2.13 3.55
C GLN A 567 -31.75 -1.16 4.19
N GLN A 568 -32.20 -0.25 3.33
CA GLN A 568 -33.41 0.57 3.42
C GLN A 568 -34.70 -0.30 3.40
N PRO A 569 -35.86 0.18 3.89
CA PRO A 569 -36.74 0.95 2.98
C PRO A 569 -37.67 2.04 3.58
N SER A 570 -37.92 3.06 2.75
CA SER A 570 -39.23 3.72 2.50
C SER A 570 -39.98 4.59 3.54
N GLN A 571 -40.30 5.81 3.07
CA GLN A 571 -41.44 6.69 3.40
C GLN A 571 -41.42 7.38 4.80
N HIS A 572 -41.92 8.62 4.97
CA HIS A 572 -42.79 9.45 4.11
C HIS A 572 -42.23 10.88 3.87
N ASN A 573 -42.66 11.55 2.79
CA ASN A 573 -42.30 12.93 2.42
C ASN A 573 -43.38 13.93 2.94
N PRO A 574 -43.13 15.27 3.03
CA PRO A 574 -43.30 16.11 1.83
C PRO A 574 -42.41 17.37 1.70
N SER A 575 -42.12 17.74 0.43
CA SER A 575 -41.81 19.11 -0.09
C SER A 575 -40.54 19.82 0.43
N ASN A 576 -39.69 20.48 -0.37
CA ASN A 576 -39.69 20.78 -1.82
C ASN A 576 -38.21 21.08 -2.24
N VAL A 577 -37.74 21.21 -3.50
CA VAL A 577 -38.35 21.33 -4.84
C VAL A 577 -37.56 20.44 -5.84
N ALA A 578 -37.84 20.52 -7.15
CA ALA A 578 -37.18 19.82 -8.27
C ALA A 578 -37.10 20.78 -9.50
N PRO A 579 -36.56 20.41 -10.70
CA PRO A 579 -35.91 19.17 -11.18
C PRO A 579 -34.40 19.38 -11.54
N GLY A 580 -33.59 18.44 -12.04
CA GLY A 580 -33.82 17.17 -12.76
C GLY A 580 -33.82 17.35 -14.30
N PRO A 581 -33.56 16.33 -15.15
CA PRO A 581 -33.35 14.89 -14.86
C PRO A 581 -32.09 14.27 -15.54
N SER A 582 -31.80 12.98 -15.26
CA SER A 582 -31.60 11.93 -16.29
C SER A 582 -31.29 10.57 -15.64
N THR A 583 -31.87 9.47 -16.16
CA THR A 583 -31.55 8.07 -15.76
C THR A 583 -32.04 7.09 -16.81
N MET A 584 -31.20 6.14 -17.26
CA MET A 584 -31.59 4.81 -17.77
C MET A 584 -30.37 3.86 -17.81
N PRO A 585 -30.49 2.61 -17.33
CA PRO A 585 -29.60 1.50 -17.66
C PRO A 585 -30.28 0.41 -18.52
N HIS A 586 -29.48 -0.52 -19.04
CA HIS A 586 -29.83 -1.49 -20.09
C HIS A 586 -30.87 -2.58 -19.72
N THR A 587 -31.63 -3.02 -20.75
CA THR A 587 -31.85 -4.41 -21.26
C THR A 587 -33.31 -4.63 -21.71
N ALA A 588 -33.67 -5.57 -22.59
CA ALA A 588 -33.04 -6.19 -23.78
C ALA A 588 -34.14 -7.07 -24.47
N TRP A 589 -33.90 -7.57 -25.68
CA TRP A 589 -34.75 -8.53 -26.45
C TRP A 589 -36.17 -8.09 -26.84
N VAL A 590 -36.43 -8.00 -28.15
CA VAL A 590 -37.10 -9.06 -28.92
C VAL A 590 -36.92 -8.77 -30.42
N SER A 591 -36.64 -9.80 -31.22
CA SER A 591 -36.51 -9.68 -32.67
C SER A 591 -37.86 -9.69 -33.36
N GLN A 592 -38.17 -8.70 -34.20
CA GLN A 592 -39.07 -8.95 -35.33
C GLN A 592 -38.68 -8.23 -36.63
N ASN A 593 -38.45 -9.07 -37.64
CA ASN A 593 -37.99 -8.78 -38.98
C ASN A 593 -39.01 -7.96 -39.80
N ARG A 594 -38.63 -6.78 -40.32
CA ARG A 594 -39.14 -6.21 -41.59
C ARG A 594 -38.34 -4.99 -42.11
N ASN A 595 -37.58 -5.21 -43.17
CA ASN A 595 -37.48 -4.27 -44.30
C ASN A 595 -38.70 -4.55 -45.25
N PRO A 596 -39.04 -3.75 -46.28
CA PRO A 596 -38.19 -2.82 -47.04
C PRO A 596 -38.81 -1.42 -47.36
N GLN A 597 -38.09 -0.62 -48.17
CA GLN A 597 -38.55 0.57 -48.93
C GLN A 597 -38.92 1.83 -48.11
N GLN A 598 -38.85 3.07 -48.64
CA GLN A 598 -38.08 3.69 -49.74
C GLN A 598 -38.13 5.23 -49.55
N PHE A 599 -37.24 5.97 -50.23
CA PHE A 599 -37.10 7.45 -50.19
C PHE A 599 -36.67 8.02 -48.82
N ARG A 600 -35.96 9.15 -48.75
CA ARG A 600 -35.54 10.08 -49.81
C ARG A 600 -34.04 10.38 -49.68
#